data_AF-A0A2Z2MQ28-F1
#
_entry.id   AF-A0A2Z2MQ28-F1
#
_cell.length_a   1.000
_cell.length_b   1.000
_cell.length_c   1.000
_cell.angle_alpha   90.00
_cell.angle_beta   90.00
_cell.angle_gamma   90.00
#
_symmetry.space_group_name_H-M   'P 1'
#
loop_
_entity.id
_entity.type
_entity.pdbx_description
1 polymer ?
#
loop_
_entity_poly.entity_id
_entity_poly.type
_entity_poly.pdbx_seq_one_letter_code
_entity_poly.pdbx_strand_id
1 'polypeptide(L)' 'MLKEGLFWAALGRPSEVMPFLRGKLLGNSFVGGQRREYMEYLLDELERFYERVSWSGEVSERHWKALKSFQRDILSCIY' A
#
# COMPACT_ATOMS: atom_id res chain seq x y z
N MET A 1 -5.58 -8.01 -9.25
CA MET A 1 -4.13 -7.73 -9.08
C MET A 1 -3.78 -6.66 -8.04
N LEU A 2 -4.21 -5.38 -8.14
CA LEU A 2 -3.81 -4.32 -7.18
C LEU A 2 -4.43 -4.52 -5.78
N LYS A 3 -5.70 -4.95 -5.72
CA LYS A 3 -6.39 -5.29 -4.48
C LYS A 3 -5.73 -6.47 -3.75
N GLU A 4 -5.44 -7.55 -4.47
CA GLU A 4 -4.82 -8.75 -3.88
C GLU A 4 -3.43 -8.45 -3.29
N GLY A 5 -2.60 -7.66 -3.99
CA GLY A 5 -1.31 -7.22 -3.48
C GLY A 5 -1.42 -6.45 -2.16
N LEU A 6 -2.33 -5.48 -2.05
CA LEU A 6 -2.56 -4.77 -0.79
C LEU A 6 -2.99 -5.70 0.35
N PHE A 7 -3.86 -6.68 0.09
CA PHE A 7 -4.34 -7.55 1.17
C PHE A 7 -3.34 -8.64 1.57
N TRP A 8 -2.43 -9.04 0.67
CA TRP A 8 -1.42 -10.06 0.96
C TRP A 8 -0.32 -9.58 1.92
N ALA A 9 0.03 -8.30 1.92
CA ALA A 9 1.04 -7.79 2.84
C ALA A 9 0.57 -7.79 4.31
N ALA A 10 -0.74 -7.64 4.55
CA ALA A 10 -1.33 -7.77 5.88
C ALA A 10 -1.24 -9.20 6.43
N LEU A 11 -0.99 -10.20 5.57
CA LEU A 11 -0.86 -11.62 5.94
C LEU A 11 0.59 -12.04 6.22
N GLY A 12 1.51 -11.07 6.38
CA GLY A 12 2.85 -11.33 6.94
C GLY A 12 4.01 -11.32 5.94
N ARG A 13 3.82 -10.79 4.73
CA ARG A 13 4.93 -10.61 3.76
C ARG A 13 5.06 -9.18 3.23
N PRO A 14 5.24 -8.16 4.11
CA PRO A 14 5.41 -6.77 3.66
C PRO A 14 6.60 -6.62 2.69
N SER A 15 7.72 -7.29 3.00
CA SER A 15 8.98 -7.21 2.23
C SER A 15 8.89 -7.76 0.81
N GLU A 16 7.96 -8.67 0.53
CA GLU A 16 7.76 -9.22 -0.81
C GLU A 16 6.78 -8.37 -1.62
N VAL A 17 5.80 -7.77 -0.95
CA VAL A 17 4.71 -7.03 -1.59
C VAL A 17 5.08 -5.57 -1.85
N MET A 18 5.77 -4.91 -0.93
CA MET A 18 6.12 -3.49 -1.06
C MET A 18 6.98 -3.19 -2.29
N PRO A 19 8.04 -3.97 -2.62
CA PRO A 19 8.81 -3.76 -3.85
C PRO A 19 7.94 -3.89 -5.12
N PHE A 20 7.02 -4.86 -5.14
CA PHE A 20 6.08 -5.04 -6.25
C PHE A 20 5.12 -3.85 -6.39
N LEU A 21 4.51 -3.39 -5.28
CA LEU A 21 3.61 -2.24 -5.28
C LEU A 21 4.33 -0.97 -5.71
N ARG A 22 5.52 -0.69 -5.17
CA ARG A 22 6.36 0.45 -5.56
C ARG A 22 6.70 0.40 -7.04
N GLY A 23 7.20 -0.73 -7.54
CA GLY A 23 7.52 -0.89 -8.97
C GLY A 23 6.30 -0.64 -9.87
N LYS A 24 5.13 -1.16 -9.49
CA LYS A 24 3.90 -1.02 -10.26
C LYS A 24 3.31 0.40 -10.23
N LEU A 25 3.36 1.07 -9.08
CA LEU A 25 2.71 2.37 -8.89
C LEU A 25 3.62 3.55 -9.26
N LEU A 26 4.92 3.44 -8.98
CA LEU A 26 5.91 4.49 -9.31
C LEU A 26 6.53 4.32 -10.70
N GLY A 27 6.49 3.09 -11.24
CA GLY A 27 6.94 2.79 -12.61
C GLY A 27 5.91 3.15 -13.68
N ASN A 28 4.66 3.46 -13.30
CA ASN A 28 3.66 3.98 -14.22
C ASN A 28 3.87 5.49 -14.44
N SER A 29 4.04 5.89 -15.70
CA SER A 29 4.27 7.27 -16.16
C SER A 29 3.11 8.25 -15.88
N PHE A 30 2.01 7.77 -15.29
CA PHE A 30 0.80 8.54 -15.01
C PHE A 30 0.93 9.47 -13.79
N VAL A 31 1.96 9.27 -12.97
CA VAL A 31 2.14 10.01 -11.72
C VAL A 31 3.17 11.14 -11.92
N GLY A 32 2.71 12.29 -12.39
CA GLY A 32 3.55 13.48 -12.58
C GLY A 32 3.82 14.25 -11.28
N GLY A 33 5.08 14.65 -11.07
CA GLY A 33 5.54 15.60 -10.04
C GLY A 33 4.94 15.37 -8.65
N GLN A 34 4.11 16.30 -8.19
CA GLN A 34 3.50 16.32 -6.85
C GLN A 34 2.68 15.05 -6.53
N ARG A 35 2.06 14.40 -7.52
CA ARG A 35 1.35 13.13 -7.29
C ARG A 35 2.30 11.98 -7.00
N ARG A 36 3.55 12.06 -7.49
CA ARG A 36 4.56 11.01 -7.30
C ARG A 36 5.08 11.05 -5.87
N GLU A 37 5.42 12.25 -5.39
CA GLU A 37 5.84 12.47 -4.01
C GLU A 37 4.76 12.01 -3.02
N TYR A 38 3.49 12.34 -3.30
CA TYR A 38 2.38 11.87 -2.46
C TYR A 38 2.16 10.36 -2.55
N MET A 39 2.33 9.74 -3.72
CA MET A 39 2.29 8.29 -3.86
C MET A 39 3.44 7.60 -3.09
N GLU A 40 4.65 8.16 -3.14
CA GLU A 40 5.80 7.67 -2.36
C GLU A 40 5.51 7.74 -0.86
N TYR A 41 4.97 8.87 -0.38
CA TYR A 41 4.52 9.03 1.01
C TYR A 41 3.46 7.99 1.41
N LEU A 42 2.44 7.77 0.57
CA LEU A 42 1.40 6.77 0.83
C LEU A 42 1.98 5.36 0.92
N LEU A 43 2.97 5.02 0.09
CA LEU A 43 3.62 3.72 0.09
C LEU A 43 4.51 3.51 1.31
N ASP A 44 5.20 4.55 1.78
CA ASP A 44 5.98 4.52 3.03
C ASP A 44 5.08 4.28 4.25
N GLU A 45 3.94 4.99 4.32
CA GLU A 45 2.97 4.79 5.41
C GLU A 45 2.30 3.42 5.35
N LEU A 46 2.05 2.91 4.14
CA LEU A 46 1.51 1.58 3.93
C LEU A 46 2.49 0.49 4.38
N GLU A 47 3.78 0.64 4.09
CA GLU A 47 4.84 -0.27 4.54
C GLU A 47 4.91 -0.34 6.08
N ARG A 48 4.98 0.82 6.74
CA ARG A 48 4.94 0.92 8.21
C ARG A 48 3.69 0.30 8.80
N PHE A 49 2.55 0.45 8.12
CA PHE A 49 1.30 -0.18 8.55
C PHE A 49 1.41 -1.71 8.47
N TYR A 50 1.92 -2.26 7.37
CA TYR A 50 2.09 -3.71 7.23
C TYR A 50 3.10 -4.28 8.21
N GLU A 51 4.21 -3.59 8.49
CA GLU A 51 5.16 -3.99 9.53
C GLU A 51 4.45 -4.16 10.88
N ARG A 52 3.67 -3.15 11.29
CA ARG A 52 2.90 -3.20 12.55
C ARG A 52 1.88 -4.34 12.58
N VAL A 53 1.13 -4.55 11.49
CA VAL A 53 0.11 -5.61 11.42
C VAL A 53 0.73 -7.00 11.34
N SER A 54 1.87 -7.14 10.65
CA SER A 54 2.58 -8.42 10.56
C SER A 54 3.10 -8.88 11.92
N TRP A 55 3.46 -7.95 12.81
CA TRP A 55 3.88 -8.26 14.17
C TRP A 55 2.73 -8.67 15.09
N SER A 56 1.50 -8.25 14.82
CA SER A 56 0.35 -8.58 15.67
C SER A 56 -0.18 -10.00 15.47
N GLY A 57 0.27 -10.73 14.44
CA GLY A 57 -0.16 -12.11 14.14
C GLY A 57 -1.62 -12.25 13.68
N GLU A 58 -2.46 -11.23 13.89
CA GLU A 58 -3.87 -11.19 13.53
C GLU A 58 -4.26 -9.89 12.80
N VAL A 59 -5.14 -10.02 11.80
CA VAL A 59 -5.70 -8.88 11.06
C VAL A 59 -7.11 -8.57 11.59
N SER A 60 -7.24 -7.47 12.34
CA SER A 60 -8.52 -7.00 12.88
C SER A 60 -9.36 -6.22 11.86
N GLU A 61 -10.65 -6.01 12.16
CA GLU A 61 -11.53 -5.17 11.34
C GLU A 61 -11.01 -3.72 11.19
N ARG A 62 -10.29 -3.21 12.20
CA ARG A 62 -9.65 -1.89 12.14
C ARG A 62 -8.53 -1.87 11.09
N HIS A 63 -7.76 -2.95 10.98
CA HIS A 63 -6.72 -3.10 9.96
C HIS A 63 -7.35 -3.13 8.55
N TRP A 64 -8.48 -3.82 8.38
CA TRP A 64 -9.24 -3.83 7.12
C TRP A 64 -9.77 -2.44 6.73
N LYS A 65 -10.25 -1.65 7.70
CA LYS A 65 -10.69 -0.26 7.43
C LYS A 65 -9.54 0.64 7.00
N ALA A 66 -8.38 0.53 7.66
CA ALA A 66 -7.18 1.27 7.27
C ALA A 66 -6.74 0.91 5.84
N LEU A 67 -6.72 -0.38 5.49
CA LEU A 67 -6.37 -0.83 4.14
C LEU A 67 -7.30 -0.30 3.06
N LYS A 68 -8.61 -0.23 3.33
CA LYS A 68 -9.58 0.36 2.41
C LYS A 68 -9.32 1.86 2.21
N SER A 69 -8.86 2.58 3.24
CA SER A 69 -8.46 3.99 3.12
C SER A 69 -7.23 4.13 2.22
N PHE A 70 -6.16 3.37 2.48
CA PHE A 70 -4.97 3.37 1.62
C PHE A 70 -5.31 3.05 0.17
N GLN A 71 -6.17 2.05 -0.06
CA GLN A 71 -6.59 1.70 -1.41
C GLN A 71 -7.31 2.87 -2.10
N ARG A 72 -8.20 3.58 -1.40
CA ARG A 72 -8.90 4.74 -1.95
C ARG A 72 -7.93 5.87 -2.30
N ASP A 73 -6.99 6.17 -1.40
CA ASP A 73 -6.07 7.30 -1.55
C ASP A 73 -5.01 7.01 -2.63
N ILE A 74 -4.58 5.74 -2.78
CA ILE A 74 -3.75 5.29 -3.91
C ILE A 74 -4.50 5.42 -5.23
N LEU A 75 -5.78 5.00 -5.28
CA LEU A 75 -6.59 5.09 -6.51
C LEU A 75 -6.82 6.54 -6.93
N SER A 76 -6.99 7.48 -6.00
CA SER A 76 -7.13 8.91 -6.33
C SER A 76 -5.84 9.56 -6.85
N CYS A 77 -4.70 8.89 -6.71
CA CYS A 77 -3.45 9.34 -7.31
C CYS A 77 -3.28 8.84 -8.75
N ILE A 78 -4.04 7.82 -9.16
CA ILE A 78 -3.94 7.15 -10.46
C ILE A 78 -5.05 7.60 -11.42
N TYR A 79 -6.25 7.88 -10.90
CA TYR A 79 -7.42 8.35 -11.64
C TYR A 79 -7.62 9.86 -11.42
#